data_AF-A0A4Q9XZK3-F1
#
_entry.id   AF-A0A4Q9XZK3-F1
#
_cell.length_a   1.000
_cell.length_b   1.000
_cell.length_c   1.000
_cell.angle_alpha   90.00
_cell.angle_beta   90.00
_cell.angle_gamma   90.00
#
_symmetry.space_group_name_H-M   'P 1'
#
loop_
_entity.id
_entity.type
_entity.pdbx_description
1 polymer ?
#
loop_
_entity_poly.entity_id
_entity_poly.type
_entity_poly.pdbx_seq_one_letter_code
_entity_poly.pdbx_strand_id
1 'polypeptide(L)'
;MEVMQRQKYILDQLRQQGTIKITDISKEIGVSRETVRKDIYTLDKQGLVQAIRGGATTPQSVNETKYGKRQHEAVAEKKEIATNALQLIHDGESIFLDYGTTAFQVAEKIKHSQLTNLTVITNST
;
A
#
# COMPACT_ATOMS: atom_id res chain seq x y z
N MET A 1 -25.56 -6.99 -17.72
CA MET A 1 -24.40 -6.16 -18.13
C MET A 1 -23.15 -7.03 -18.17
N GLU A 2 -22.42 -7.03 -19.29
CA GLU A 2 -21.18 -7.81 -19.43
C GLU A 2 -20.07 -7.30 -18.49
N VAL A 3 -19.07 -8.14 -18.22
CA VAL A 3 -17.95 -7.83 -17.31
C VAL A 3 -17.20 -6.57 -17.75
N MET A 4 -16.79 -6.49 -19.02
CA MET A 4 -16.03 -5.34 -19.54
C MET A 4 -16.81 -4.03 -19.44
N GLN A 5 -18.10 -4.05 -19.80
CA GLN A 5 -18.97 -2.88 -19.70
C GLN A 5 -19.11 -2.43 -18.24
N ARG A 6 -19.28 -3.38 -17.32
CA ARG A 6 -19.43 -3.10 -15.89
C ARG A 6 -18.17 -2.53 -15.26
N GLN A 7 -17.01 -3.11 -15.58
CA GLN A 7 -15.72 -2.59 -15.14
C GLN A 7 -15.47 -1.19 -15.68
N LYS A 8 -15.79 -0.92 -16.95
CA LYS A 8 -15.74 0.42 -17.52
C LYS A 8 -16.64 1.40 -16.77
N TYR A 9 -17.88 1.02 -16.47
CA TYR A 9 -18.80 1.85 -15.70
C TYR A 9 -18.26 2.18 -14.31
N ILE A 10 -17.68 1.20 -13.60
CA ILE A 10 -17.03 1.40 -12.30
C ILE A 10 -15.91 2.43 -12.40
N LEU A 11 -15.04 2.32 -13.42
CA LEU A 11 -13.94 3.26 -13.64
C LEU A 11 -14.44 4.67 -13.98
N ASP A 12 -15.48 4.79 -14.79
CA ASP A 12 -16.06 6.08 -15.17
C ASP A 12 -16.73 6.78 -13.98
N GLN A 13 -17.47 6.04 -13.15
CA GLN A 13 -18.02 6.58 -11.89
C GLN A 13 -16.91 7.02 -10.94
N LEU A 14 -15.85 6.22 -10.83
CA LEU A 14 -14.71 6.56 -9.99
C LEU A 14 -13.97 7.81 -10.48
N ARG A 15 -13.81 8.00 -11.78
CA ARG A 15 -13.21 9.22 -12.36
C ARG A 15 -14.01 10.49 -12.04
N GLN A 16 -15.34 10.38 -11.99
CA GLN A 16 -16.21 11.52 -11.71
C GLN A 16 -16.27 11.86 -10.22
N GLN A 17 -16.30 10.85 -9.35
CA GLN A 17 -16.58 11.02 -7.92
C GLN A 17 -15.34 10.91 -7.03
N GLY A 18 -14.23 10.36 -7.54
CA GLY A 18 -12.99 10.07 -6.80
C GLY A 18 -13.08 8.88 -5.84
N THR A 19 -14.27 8.56 -5.34
CA THR A 19 -14.56 7.38 -4.51
C THR A 19 -15.95 6.88 -4.80
N ILE A 20 -16.14 5.56 -4.77
CA ILE A 20 -17.43 4.89 -5.01
C ILE A 20 -17.73 3.87 -3.93
N LYS A 21 -19.01 3.59 -3.69
CA LYS A 21 -19.47 2.52 -2.79
C LYS A 21 -20.03 1.35 -3.59
N ILE A 22 -19.70 0.13 -3.15
CA ILE A 22 -20.22 -1.11 -3.75
C ILE A 22 -21.75 -1.14 -3.76
N THR A 23 -22.38 -0.63 -2.69
CA THR A 23 -23.85 -0.60 -2.55
C THR A 23 -24.52 0.27 -3.59
N ASP A 24 -23.88 1.36 -3.99
CA ASP A 24 -24.48 2.39 -4.84
C ASP A 24 -24.39 1.92 -6.28
N ILE A 25 -23.20 1.51 -6.71
CA ILE A 25 -22.98 0.86 -8.01
C ILE A 25 -23.90 -0.36 -8.18
N SER A 26 -23.97 -1.24 -7.17
CA SER A 26 -24.83 -2.44 -7.22
C SER A 26 -26.29 -2.10 -7.52
N LYS A 27 -26.81 -1.02 -6.93
CA LYS A 27 -28.18 -0.53 -7.18
C LYS A 27 -28.33 0.10 -8.56
N GLU A 28 -27.36 0.93 -8.98
CA GLU A 28 -27.41 1.68 -10.24
C GLU A 28 -27.43 0.77 -11.48
N ILE A 29 -26.63 -0.29 -11.48
CA ILE A 29 -26.50 -1.22 -12.62
C ILE A 29 -27.20 -2.58 -12.40
N GLY A 30 -27.91 -2.74 -11.29
CA GLY A 30 -28.76 -3.90 -11.01
C GLY A 30 -28.01 -5.23 -10.87
N VAL A 31 -26.78 -5.23 -10.37
CA VAL A 31 -26.01 -6.46 -10.10
C VAL A 31 -25.77 -6.66 -8.61
N SER A 32 -25.44 -7.89 -8.18
CA SER A 32 -25.20 -8.16 -6.77
C SER A 32 -23.97 -7.41 -6.24
N ARG A 33 -23.97 -7.07 -4.94
CA ARG A 33 -22.81 -6.49 -4.25
C ARG A 33 -21.55 -7.34 -4.40
N GLU A 34 -21.69 -8.66 -4.38
CA GLU A 34 -20.57 -9.60 -4.56
C GLU A 34 -19.99 -9.54 -5.98
N THR A 35 -20.84 -9.34 -7.00
CA THR A 35 -20.39 -9.13 -8.37
C THR A 35 -19.54 -7.86 -8.48
N VAL A 36 -20.05 -6.72 -8.00
CA VAL A 36 -19.32 -5.45 -8.00
C VAL A 36 -18.02 -5.56 -7.20
N ARG A 37 -18.05 -6.26 -6.05
CA ARG A 37 -16.86 -6.52 -5.24
C ARG A 37 -15.79 -7.26 -6.06
N LYS A 38 -16.15 -8.35 -6.76
CA LYS A 38 -15.22 -9.10 -7.61
C LYS A 38 -14.62 -8.25 -8.73
N ASP A 39 -15.39 -7.35 -9.34
CA ASP A 39 -14.87 -6.44 -10.36
C ASP A 39 -13.89 -5.42 -9.79
N ILE A 40 -14.22 -4.81 -8.65
CA ILE A 40 -13.33 -3.89 -7.95
C ILE A 40 -12.00 -4.58 -7.62
N TYR A 41 -12.03 -5.80 -7.06
CA TYR A 41 -10.80 -6.54 -6.77
C TYR A 41 -10.01 -6.90 -8.03
N THR A 42 -10.70 -7.18 -9.15
CA THR A 42 -10.03 -7.41 -10.43
C THR A 42 -9.32 -6.15 -10.93
N LEU A 43 -9.99 -5.00 -10.86
CA LEU A 43 -9.44 -3.70 -11.25
C LEU A 43 -8.33 -3.23 -10.30
N ASP A 44 -8.44 -3.53 -9.02
CA ASP A 44 -7.45 -3.21 -7.98
C ASP A 44 -6.15 -3.99 -8.22
N LYS A 45 -6.25 -5.29 -8.55
CA LYS A 45 -5.11 -6.09 -8.99
C LYS A 45 -4.44 -5.57 -10.26
N GLN A 46 -5.17 -4.85 -11.11
CA GLN A 46 -4.65 -4.20 -12.31
C GLN A 46 -4.11 -2.79 -12.02
N GLY A 47 -4.22 -2.28 -10.79
CA GLY A 47 -3.82 -0.93 -10.40
C GLY A 47 -4.72 0.19 -10.95
N LEU A 48 -5.90 -0.17 -11.49
CA LEU A 48 -6.83 0.80 -12.10
C LEU A 48 -7.75 1.47 -11.07
N VAL A 49 -7.90 0.85 -9.90
CA VAL A 49 -8.57 1.41 -8.72
C VAL A 49 -7.77 1.03 -7.47
N GLN A 50 -8.12 1.62 -6.32
CA GLN A 50 -7.69 1.13 -5.02
C GLN A 50 -8.90 0.66 -4.22
N ALA A 51 -8.96 -0.64 -3.90
CA ALA A 51 -10.05 -1.19 -3.09
C ALA A 51 -9.98 -0.69 -1.65
N ILE A 52 -11.12 -0.30 -1.10
CA ILE A 52 -11.27 0.13 0.31
C ILE A 52 -12.45 -0.60 0.94
N ARG A 53 -12.59 -0.50 2.27
CA ARG A 53 -13.73 -1.12 2.98
C ARG A 53 -15.06 -0.58 2.44
N GLY A 54 -15.78 -1.43 1.71
CA GLY A 54 -17.12 -1.13 1.17
C GLY A 54 -17.12 -0.40 -0.18
N GLY A 55 -15.98 -0.22 -0.83
CA GLY A 55 -15.90 0.62 -2.03
C GLY A 55 -14.55 0.56 -2.76
N ALA A 56 -14.32 1.56 -3.58
CA ALA A 56 -13.03 1.81 -4.25
C ALA A 56 -12.77 3.32 -4.34
N THR A 57 -11.49 3.69 -4.36
CA THR A 57 -11.03 5.07 -4.59
C THR A 57 -10.08 5.10 -5.79
N THR A 58 -9.85 6.29 -6.36
CA THR A 58 -8.83 6.51 -7.39
C THR A 58 -7.50 5.95 -6.90
N PRO A 59 -6.73 5.22 -7.73
CA PRO A 59 -5.42 4.75 -7.31
C PRO A 59 -4.56 5.96 -6.97
N GLN A 60 -4.12 6.05 -5.71
CA GLN A 60 -3.08 7.02 -5.37
C GLN A 60 -1.76 6.51 -5.94
N SER A 61 -0.99 7.38 -6.59
CA SER A 61 0.41 7.07 -6.83
C SER A 61 1.08 6.78 -5.49
N VAL A 62 2.06 5.87 -5.43
CA VAL A 62 2.77 5.58 -4.16
C VAL A 62 3.24 6.89 -3.51
N ASN A 63 3.71 7.85 -4.33
CA ASN A 63 4.12 9.19 -3.94
C ASN A 63 3.00 10.09 -3.38
N GLU A 64 1.73 9.84 -3.71
CA GLU A 64 0.58 10.58 -3.20
C GLU A 64 0.06 10.04 -1.86
N THR A 65 0.40 8.80 -1.51
CA THR A 65 0.06 8.23 -0.20
C THR A 65 0.82 8.93 0.92
N LYS A 66 0.26 8.92 2.15
CA LYS A 66 0.99 9.42 3.34
C LYS A 66 2.31 8.69 3.56
N TYR A 67 2.44 7.44 3.12
CA TYR A 67 3.71 6.72 3.22
C TYR A 67 4.70 7.21 2.17
N GLY A 68 4.34 7.23 0.88
CA GLY A 68 5.27 7.64 -0.16
C GLY A 68 5.65 9.11 -0.10
N LYS A 69 4.77 10.01 0.35
CA LYS A 69 5.18 11.40 0.68
C LYS A 69 6.28 11.40 1.75
N ARG A 70 6.04 10.71 2.87
CA ARG A 70 7.04 10.54 3.94
C ARG A 70 8.28 9.76 3.51
N GLN A 71 8.26 9.05 2.38
CA GLN A 71 9.42 8.33 1.87
C GLN A 71 10.43 9.28 1.25
N HIS A 72 9.97 10.40 0.69
CA HIS A 72 10.80 11.43 0.06
C HIS A 72 11.10 12.63 0.96
N GLU A 73 10.44 12.73 2.13
CA GLU A 73 10.74 13.74 3.15
C GLU A 73 11.95 13.34 4.00
N ALA A 74 12.82 14.31 4.34
CA ALA A 74 13.94 14.15 5.29
C ALA A 74 14.78 12.87 5.05
N VAL A 75 15.05 12.55 3.78
CA VAL A 75 15.71 11.29 3.40
C VAL A 75 17.14 11.23 3.93
N ALA A 76 17.86 12.36 3.90
CA ALA A 76 19.22 12.44 4.40
C ALA A 76 19.26 12.13 5.90
N GLU A 77 18.38 12.76 6.68
CA GLU A 77 18.27 12.57 8.12
C GLU A 77 17.89 11.13 8.47
N LYS A 78 16.97 10.52 7.71
CA LYS A 78 16.61 9.10 7.92
C LYS A 78 17.76 8.15 7.61
N LYS A 79 18.60 8.46 6.60
CA LYS A 79 19.82 7.70 6.31
C LYS A 79 20.88 7.86 7.40
N GLU A 80 20.99 9.05 7.99
CA GLU A 80 21.85 9.28 9.16
C GLU A 80 21.37 8.50 10.38
N ILE A 81 20.06 8.52 10.66
CA ILE A 81 19.46 7.68 11.71
C ILE A 81 19.76 6.20 11.46
N ALA A 82 19.58 5.71 10.23
CA ALA A 82 19.87 4.32 9.88
C ALA A 82 21.35 3.96 10.05
N THR A 83 22.25 4.89 9.74
CA THR A 83 23.70 4.68 9.89
C THR A 83 24.09 4.57 11.37
N ASN A 84 23.53 5.42 12.24
CA ASN A 84 23.75 5.33 13.68
C ASN A 84 23.08 4.09 14.29
N ALA A 85 21.86 3.76 13.86
CA ALA A 85 21.14 2.58 14.34
C ALA A 85 21.90 1.28 14.02
N LEU A 86 22.53 1.17 12.85
CA LEU A 86 23.30 -0.01 12.47
C LEU A 86 24.49 -0.27 13.40
N GLN A 87 25.06 0.77 14.00
CA GLN A 87 26.17 0.63 14.97
C GLN A 87 25.73 0.00 16.29
N LEU A 88 24.43 -0.10 16.54
CA LEU A 88 23.85 -0.64 17.77
C LEU A 88 23.41 -2.11 17.61
N ILE A 89 23.50 -2.67 16.41
CA ILE A 89 23.03 -4.02 16.09
C ILE A 89 24.24 -4.94 15.90
N HIS A 90 24.17 -6.14 16.48
CA HIS A 90 25.24 -7.14 16.39
C HIS A 90 24.75 -8.46 15.78
N ASP A 91 25.71 -9.28 15.35
CA ASP A 91 25.45 -10.60 14.80
C ASP A 91 24.70 -11.50 15.79
N GLY A 92 23.72 -12.25 15.29
CA GLY A 92 22.92 -13.17 16.10
C GLY A 92 21.79 -12.53 16.91
N GLU A 93 21.65 -11.20 16.89
CA GLU A 93 20.59 -10.53 17.62
C GLU A 93 19.22 -10.70 16.96
N SER A 94 18.17 -10.52 17.76
CA SER A 94 16.79 -10.42 17.30
C SER A 94 16.33 -8.98 17.41
N ILE A 95 15.86 -8.40 16.30
CA ILE A 95 15.39 -7.02 16.25
C ILE A 95 13.93 -6.97 15.84
N PHE A 96 13.17 -6.07 16.48
CA PHE A 96 11.85 -5.70 16.01
C PHE A 96 11.96 -4.45 15.14
N LEU A 97 11.42 -4.52 13.93
CA LEU A 97 11.40 -3.40 12.99
C LEU A 97 9.97 -3.03 12.62
N ASP A 98 9.58 -1.83 13.00
CA ASP A 98 8.23 -1.32 12.78
C ASP A 98 7.99 -0.84 11.33
N TYR A 99 6.73 -0.60 10.97
CA TYR A 99 6.33 0.00 9.71
C TYR A 99 6.54 1.52 9.72
N GLY A 100 7.38 2.02 8.82
CA GLY A 100 7.57 3.45 8.63
C GLY A 100 8.73 3.78 7.71
N THR A 101 8.75 5.00 7.18
CA THR A 101 9.77 5.39 6.19
C THR A 101 11.16 5.60 6.78
N THR A 102 11.25 5.84 8.10
CA THR A 102 12.53 5.83 8.84
C THR A 102 13.02 4.41 9.06
N ALA A 103 12.15 3.51 9.57
CA ALA A 103 12.48 2.10 9.77
C ALA A 103 12.85 1.40 8.46
N PHE A 104 12.23 1.79 7.33
CA PHE A 104 12.62 1.37 5.99
C PHE A 104 14.10 1.67 5.68
N GLN A 105 14.62 2.84 6.04
CA GLN A 105 16.04 3.15 5.82
C GLN A 105 16.96 2.28 6.68
N VAL A 106 16.52 1.92 7.90
CA VAL A 106 17.25 0.96 8.76
C VAL A 106 17.28 -0.42 8.12
N ALA A 107 16.13 -0.94 7.64
CA ALA A 107 16.06 -2.20 6.89
C ALA A 107 16.99 -2.20 5.68
N GLU A 108 16.95 -1.14 4.87
CA GLU A 108 17.83 -0.99 3.71
C GLU A 108 19.31 -0.98 4.11
N LYS A 109 19.67 -0.33 5.22
CA LYS A 109 21.05 -0.34 5.70
C LYS A 109 21.48 -1.73 6.18
N ILE A 110 20.63 -2.44 6.95
CA ILE A 110 20.89 -3.81 7.40
C ILE A 110 21.11 -4.74 6.21
N LYS A 111 20.25 -4.64 5.18
CA LYS A 111 20.33 -5.45 3.96
C LYS A 111 21.67 -5.32 3.22
N HIS A 112 22.30 -4.15 3.30
CA HIS A 112 23.60 -3.87 2.67
C HIS A 112 24.77 -3.90 3.66
N SER A 113 24.54 -4.33 4.90
CA SER A 113 25.57 -4.47 5.93
C SER A 113 26.23 -5.85 5.88
N GLN A 114 27.26 -6.05 6.70
CA GLN A 114 27.91 -7.34 6.88
C GLN A 114 27.35 -8.13 8.08
N LEU A 115 26.23 -7.67 8.67
CA LEU A 115 25.64 -8.34 9.83
C LEU A 115 25.12 -9.73 9.43
N THR A 116 25.35 -10.71 10.29
CA THR A 116 24.98 -12.11 10.06
C THR A 116 24.08 -12.66 11.17
N ASN A 117 23.32 -13.70 10.84
CA ASN A 117 22.45 -14.42 11.80
C ASN A 117 21.40 -13.55 12.52
N LEU A 118 20.98 -12.44 11.90
CA LEU A 118 19.93 -11.58 12.43
C LEU A 118 18.54 -12.21 12.28
N THR A 119 17.75 -12.16 13.35
CA THR A 119 16.32 -12.46 13.30
C THR A 119 15.55 -11.14 13.28
N VAL A 120 14.82 -10.89 12.19
CA VAL A 120 14.01 -9.67 12.03
C VAL A 120 12.54 -10.00 12.22
N ILE A 121 11.90 -9.33 13.17
CA ILE A 121 10.46 -9.43 13.42
C ILE A 121 9.83 -8.11 12.95
N THR A 122 8.84 -8.20 12.06
CA THR A 122 8.06 -7.05 11.63
C THR A 122 6.64 -7.14 12.17
N ASN A 123 5.93 -6.01 12.18
CA ASN A 123 4.49 -6.06 12.37
C ASN A 123 3.83 -6.91 11.28
N SER A 124 2.82 -7.68 11.66
CA SER A 124 1.97 -8.42 10.73
C SER A 124 0.72 -7.59 10.46
N THR A 125 0.56 -7.10 9.24
CA THR A 125 -0.71 -6.53 8.76
C THR A 125 -1.01 -7.03 7.37
#